data_AF-A0A846NR52-F1
#
_entry.id   AF-A0A846NR52-F1
#
_cell.length_a   1.000
_cell.length_b   1.000
_cell.length_c   1.000
_cell.angle_alpha   90.00
_cell.angle_beta   90.00
_cell.angle_gamma   90.00
#
_symmetry.space_group_name_H-M   'P 1'
#
loop_
_entity.id
_entity.type
_entity.pdbx_description
1 polymer ?
#
loop_
_entity_poly.entity_id
_entity_poly.type
_entity_poly.pdbx_seq_one_letter_code
_entity_poly.pdbx_strand_id
1 'polypeptide(L)'
;MDGEAAGEGVKLTFFSPSSGAWEEVFDREYRPYFFLPHPLTEKDRVILEGLRAKSRVEEKKDLFTERTVKVTRVEIDVSSDPRRVSQSFEESWEGEVPVVLGYVYDRGLTFGAQHSIRGKQFETLFDVSEKSRQRFEEEFSGIRDTDPLKYSLLERWFSLCSQPVPEVAPEKLGIDGRVDPEQYYLAFMLSRVANLPVPLAYSSHQVSTWIRSILHNHLRRNNILIPASKELRRGETKRSVQGALTFPPETGVHFNTVVVDFHSLYPSLIDAYNLSHETIDCSHEECQKNRVPGLEHYVCLRRRGVYSVLIGSLRDLRVRWYKPLASDKSVSSEERRLAQATSQLLKLILVSSYGVTVRMHGLARPSLAES
;
A
#
# COMPACT_ATOMS: atom_id res chain seq x y z
N MET A 1 -0.83 -9.53 15.50
CA MET A 1 -1.93 -8.56 15.70
C MET A 1 -2.97 -8.83 14.65
N ASP A 2 -4.22 -8.93 15.06
CA ASP A 2 -5.41 -8.88 14.22
C ASP A 2 -6.37 -7.82 14.78
N GLY A 3 -7.45 -7.49 14.06
CA GLY A 3 -8.43 -6.51 14.53
C GLY A 3 -9.82 -6.67 13.94
N GLU A 4 -10.82 -6.37 14.74
CA GLU A 4 -12.23 -6.38 14.37
C GLU A 4 -12.97 -5.13 14.86
N ALA A 5 -13.99 -4.72 14.12
CA ALA A 5 -14.95 -3.73 14.60
C ALA A 5 -15.98 -4.46 15.47
N ALA A 6 -16.00 -4.16 16.77
CA ALA A 6 -16.81 -4.89 17.75
C ALA A 6 -17.67 -3.91 18.56
N GLY A 7 -18.99 -3.99 18.39
CA GLY A 7 -19.95 -3.13 19.10
C GLY A 7 -19.67 -1.64 18.89
N GLU A 8 -19.27 -0.94 19.96
CA GLU A 8 -19.03 0.51 20.01
C GLU A 8 -17.56 0.91 19.75
N GLY A 9 -16.67 -0.02 19.37
CA GLY A 9 -15.24 0.24 19.28
C GLY A 9 -14.46 -0.68 18.33
N VAL A 10 -13.14 -0.53 18.33
CA VAL A 10 -12.24 -1.43 17.61
C VAL A 10 -11.51 -2.31 18.63
N LYS A 11 -11.58 -3.62 18.44
CA LYS A 11 -10.83 -4.58 19.24
C LYS A 11 -9.63 -5.04 18.45
N LEU A 12 -8.45 -4.92 19.04
CA LEU A 12 -7.22 -5.52 18.55
C LEU A 12 -6.87 -6.75 19.37
N THR A 13 -6.38 -7.78 18.70
CA THR A 13 -5.95 -9.02 19.35
C THR A 13 -4.49 -9.27 19.03
N PHE A 14 -3.65 -9.35 20.05
CA PHE A 14 -2.21 -9.56 19.95
C PHE A 14 -1.86 -10.95 20.45
N PHE A 15 -0.97 -11.63 19.73
CA PHE A 15 -0.44 -12.92 20.16
C PHE A 15 0.95 -12.72 20.72
N SER A 16 1.20 -13.25 21.91
CA SER A 16 2.52 -13.29 22.54
C SER A 16 3.16 -14.67 22.32
N PRO A 17 4.23 -14.77 21.50
CA PRO A 17 4.91 -16.05 21.28
C PRO A 17 5.58 -16.60 22.55
N SER A 18 6.02 -15.74 23.47
CA SER A 18 6.74 -16.16 24.69
C SER A 18 5.82 -16.81 25.73
N SER A 19 4.56 -16.36 25.82
CA SER A 19 3.56 -16.91 26.75
C SER A 19 2.52 -17.79 26.08
N GLY A 20 2.44 -17.80 24.75
CA GLY A 20 1.38 -18.46 23.99
C GLY A 20 -0.02 -17.85 24.21
N ALA A 21 -0.09 -16.71 24.88
CA ALA A 21 -1.33 -16.04 25.28
C ALA A 21 -1.76 -15.00 24.25
N TRP A 22 -3.07 -14.75 24.22
CA TRP A 22 -3.67 -13.66 23.48
C TRP A 22 -3.97 -12.50 24.43
N GLU A 23 -3.57 -11.30 24.04
CA GLU A 23 -3.92 -10.06 24.71
C GLU A 23 -4.90 -9.31 23.82
N GLU A 24 -6.09 -9.04 24.35
CA GLU A 24 -7.10 -8.24 23.67
C GLU A 24 -7.07 -6.83 24.20
N VAL A 25 -7.12 -5.86 23.29
CA VAL A 25 -7.22 -4.45 23.65
C VAL A 25 -8.37 -3.83 22.91
N PHE A 26 -9.29 -3.23 23.67
CA PHE A 26 -10.51 -2.68 23.14
C PHE A 26 -10.53 -1.16 23.28
N ASP A 27 -10.52 -0.47 22.14
CA ASP A 27 -10.65 0.98 22.09
C ASP A 27 -12.11 1.36 21.76
N ARG A 28 -12.83 1.74 22.81
CA ARG A 28 -14.23 2.22 22.75
C ARG A 28 -14.34 3.69 22.35
N GLU A 29 -13.24 4.42 22.33
CA GLU A 29 -13.21 5.85 22.05
C GLU A 29 -13.04 6.14 20.56
N TYR A 30 -12.42 5.22 19.82
CA TYR A 30 -12.29 5.36 18.38
C TYR A 30 -13.65 5.46 17.69
N ARG A 31 -13.77 6.45 16.79
CA ARG A 31 -14.91 6.62 15.91
C ARG A 31 -14.41 6.59 14.47
N PRO A 32 -14.95 5.70 13.61
CA PRO A 32 -14.64 5.74 12.20
C PRO A 32 -15.15 7.04 11.61
N TYR A 33 -14.51 7.43 10.51
CA TYR A 33 -14.73 8.74 9.94
C TYR A 33 -14.46 8.74 8.45
N PHE A 34 -15.02 9.77 7.81
CA PHE A 34 -14.71 10.18 6.46
C PHE A 34 -14.61 11.71 6.45
N PHE A 35 -14.19 12.29 5.34
CA PHE A 35 -14.05 13.73 5.21
C PHE A 35 -15.07 14.31 4.23
N LEU A 36 -15.51 15.52 4.52
CA LEU A 36 -16.34 16.37 3.66
C LEU A 36 -15.62 17.68 3.35
N PRO A 37 -16.03 18.39 2.29
CA PRO A 37 -15.52 19.72 2.00
C PRO A 37 -15.69 20.66 3.21
N HIS A 38 -14.77 21.61 3.34
CA HIS A 38 -14.88 22.70 4.30
C HIS A 38 -14.90 24.05 3.57
N PRO A 39 -15.87 24.94 3.86
CA PRO A 39 -16.97 24.77 4.82
C PRO A 39 -18.06 23.80 4.32
N LEU A 40 -18.80 23.20 5.26
CA LEU A 40 -19.97 22.36 4.94
C LEU A 40 -21.07 23.18 4.25
N THR A 41 -21.71 22.59 3.24
CA THR A 41 -22.92 23.16 2.63
C THR A 41 -24.11 23.05 3.59
N GLU A 42 -25.17 23.84 3.37
CA GLU A 42 -26.39 23.74 4.17
C GLU A 42 -27.03 22.37 4.07
N LYS A 43 -27.00 21.77 2.88
CA LYS A 43 -27.48 20.40 2.65
C LYS A 43 -26.70 19.38 3.48
N ASP A 44 -25.37 19.49 3.52
CA ASP A 44 -24.53 18.56 4.29
C ASP A 44 -24.79 18.71 5.80
N ARG A 45 -25.00 19.94 6.29
CA ARG A 45 -25.34 20.20 7.70
C ARG A 45 -26.63 19.50 8.12
N VAL A 46 -27.69 19.64 7.31
CA VAL A 46 -28.97 18.98 7.58
C VAL A 46 -28.83 17.45 7.61
N ILE A 47 -28.05 16.88 6.69
CA ILE A 47 -27.78 15.43 6.68
C ILE A 47 -27.04 15.02 7.96
N LEU A 48 -26.01 15.76 8.37
CA LEU A 48 -25.21 15.47 9.57
C LEU A 48 -26.03 15.56 10.86
N GLU A 49 -26.92 16.56 10.97
CA GLU A 49 -27.84 16.71 12.11
C GLU A 49 -28.78 15.51 12.22
N GLY A 50 -29.34 15.06 11.09
CA GLY A 50 -30.19 13.86 11.03
C GLY A 50 -29.46 12.58 11.46
N LEU A 51 -28.16 12.48 11.14
CA LEU A 51 -27.31 11.35 11.55
C LEU A 51 -26.78 11.45 12.99
N ARG A 52 -26.97 12.60 13.65
CA ARG A 52 -26.35 12.92 14.96
C ARG A 52 -24.82 12.71 14.95
N ALA A 53 -24.21 12.92 13.78
CA ALA A 53 -22.78 12.71 13.60
C ALA A 53 -21.98 13.86 14.23
N LYS A 54 -20.85 13.55 14.86
CA LYS A 54 -19.93 14.57 15.34
C LYS A 54 -19.05 15.01 14.19
N SER A 55 -18.72 16.29 14.12
CA SER A 55 -17.78 16.78 13.12
C SER A 55 -16.78 17.78 13.70
N ARG A 56 -15.59 17.82 13.11
CA ARG A 56 -14.55 18.81 13.42
C ARG A 56 -13.75 19.15 12.17
N VAL A 57 -13.11 20.31 12.16
CA VAL A 57 -12.22 20.72 11.07
C VAL A 57 -10.84 20.12 11.31
N GLU A 58 -10.25 19.54 10.27
CA GLU A 58 -8.88 19.04 10.24
C GLU A 58 -8.14 19.58 9.02
N GLU A 59 -6.82 19.60 9.10
CA GLU A 59 -5.93 20.00 8.02
C GLU A 59 -5.21 18.78 7.44
N LYS A 60 -5.30 18.64 6.12
CA LYS A 60 -4.70 17.53 5.36
C LYS A 60 -3.86 18.07 4.22
N LYS A 61 -2.84 17.33 3.80
CA LYS A 61 -2.10 17.66 2.57
C LYS A 61 -2.85 17.10 1.37
N ASP A 62 -3.12 17.92 0.36
CA ASP A 62 -3.65 17.45 -0.91
C ASP A 62 -2.56 16.73 -1.73
N LEU A 63 -2.89 15.57 -2.30
CA LEU A 63 -1.92 14.73 -3.02
C LEU A 63 -1.35 15.45 -4.25
N PHE A 64 -2.19 16.18 -4.99
CA PHE A 64 -1.82 16.75 -6.29
C PHE A 64 -1.08 18.08 -6.16
N THR A 65 -1.56 18.95 -5.28
CA THR A 65 -1.07 20.33 -5.14
C THR A 65 -0.07 20.52 -4.01
N GLU A 66 0.09 19.54 -3.12
CA GLU A 66 0.87 19.61 -1.88
C GLU A 66 0.41 20.68 -0.88
N ARG A 67 -0.69 21.37 -1.17
CA ARG A 67 -1.23 22.40 -0.30
C ARG A 67 -1.96 21.77 0.86
N THR A 68 -1.89 22.44 2.00
CA THR A 68 -2.76 22.13 3.13
C THR A 68 -4.19 22.56 2.79
N VAL A 69 -5.11 21.61 2.83
CA VAL A 69 -6.55 21.82 2.66
C VAL A 69 -7.26 21.59 3.99
N LYS A 70 -8.26 22.43 4.28
CA LYS A 70 -9.17 22.21 5.41
C LYS A 70 -10.28 21.29 4.97
N VAL A 71 -10.53 20.26 5.76
CA VAL A 71 -11.61 19.29 5.55
C VAL A 71 -12.42 19.15 6.83
N THR A 72 -13.70 18.82 6.67
CA THR A 72 -14.56 18.51 7.81
C THR A 72 -14.53 17.01 8.04
N ARG A 73 -13.89 16.57 9.13
CA ARG A 73 -13.95 15.18 9.59
C ARG A 73 -15.32 14.91 10.18
N VAL A 74 -15.99 13.88 9.68
CA VAL A 74 -17.27 13.41 10.19
C VAL A 74 -17.04 12.09 10.89
N GLU A 75 -17.27 12.05 12.20
CA GLU A 75 -17.19 10.85 13.02
C GLU A 75 -18.58 10.23 13.17
N ILE A 76 -18.64 8.93 12.86
CA ILE A 76 -19.86 8.14 12.94
C ILE A 76 -19.70 7.03 13.96
N ASP A 77 -20.83 6.41 14.32
CA ASP A 77 -20.83 5.23 15.17
C ASP A 77 -20.12 4.05 14.49
N VAL A 78 -19.40 3.22 15.24
CA VAL A 78 -18.69 2.05 14.72
C VAL A 78 -19.64 1.03 14.07
N SER A 79 -20.88 0.96 14.54
CA SER A 79 -21.94 0.15 13.94
C SER A 79 -22.41 0.64 12.57
N SER A 80 -22.07 1.88 12.20
CA SER A 80 -22.40 2.46 10.89
C SER A 80 -21.29 2.17 9.88
N ASP A 81 -21.67 1.86 8.63
CA ASP A 81 -20.72 1.70 7.53
C ASP A 81 -20.31 3.08 6.97
N PRO A 82 -19.04 3.51 7.15
CA PRO A 82 -18.56 4.80 6.64
C PRO A 82 -18.76 4.96 5.14
N ARG A 83 -18.64 3.86 4.40
CA ARG A 83 -18.79 3.87 2.95
C ARG A 83 -20.21 4.22 2.59
N ARG A 84 -21.19 3.54 3.20
CA ARG A 84 -22.61 3.79 2.95
C ARG A 84 -23.02 5.20 3.38
N VAL A 85 -22.55 5.68 4.53
CA VAL A 85 -22.90 7.02 5.02
C VAL A 85 -22.31 8.11 4.12
N SER A 86 -21.04 7.98 3.74
CA SER A 86 -20.33 8.95 2.89
C SER A 86 -20.96 9.13 1.49
N GLN A 87 -21.72 8.13 1.01
CA GLN A 87 -22.44 8.19 -0.27
C GLN A 87 -23.69 9.08 -0.23
N SER A 88 -24.16 9.49 0.95
CA SER A 88 -25.25 10.47 1.10
C SER A 88 -24.82 11.89 0.73
N PHE A 89 -23.51 12.11 0.57
CA PHE A 89 -22.90 13.41 0.28
C PHE A 89 -22.41 13.43 -1.17
N GLU A 90 -22.50 14.60 -1.80
CA GLU A 90 -22.06 14.79 -3.19
C GLU A 90 -20.54 14.62 -3.34
N GLU A 91 -19.81 15.11 -2.35
CA GLU A 91 -18.37 14.99 -2.27
C GLU A 91 -17.97 14.51 -0.88
N SER A 92 -17.19 13.44 -0.86
CA SER A 92 -16.62 12.87 0.35
C SER A 92 -15.31 12.15 0.03
N TRP A 93 -14.44 12.07 1.03
CA TRP A 93 -13.17 11.35 0.95
C TRP A 93 -13.07 10.29 2.05
N GLU A 94 -12.30 9.25 1.78
CA GLU A 94 -11.91 8.22 2.75
C GLU A 94 -13.04 7.34 3.31
N GLY A 95 -14.30 7.51 2.89
CA GLY A 95 -15.40 6.64 3.30
C GLY A 95 -15.22 5.17 2.88
N GLU A 96 -14.42 4.89 1.85
CA GLU A 96 -14.11 3.52 1.41
C GLU A 96 -13.00 2.83 2.23
N VAL A 97 -12.35 3.53 3.17
CA VAL A 97 -11.34 2.94 4.05
C VAL A 97 -12.04 2.07 5.10
N PRO A 98 -11.78 0.76 5.15
CA PRO A 98 -12.39 -0.11 6.17
C PRO A 98 -12.04 0.34 7.59
N VAL A 99 -13.00 0.23 8.51
CA VAL A 99 -12.90 0.76 9.89
C VAL A 99 -11.62 0.32 10.60
N VAL A 100 -11.32 -0.98 10.58
CA VAL A 100 -10.14 -1.54 11.25
C VAL A 100 -8.84 -1.09 10.57
N LEU A 101 -8.81 -1.02 9.23
CA LEU A 101 -7.64 -0.53 8.51
C LEU A 101 -7.39 0.94 8.84
N GLY A 102 -8.44 1.76 8.88
CA GLY A 102 -8.35 3.16 9.29
C GLY A 102 -7.78 3.31 10.69
N TYR A 103 -8.25 2.51 11.65
CA TYR A 103 -7.73 2.51 13.03
C TYR A 103 -6.23 2.19 13.09
N VAL A 104 -5.80 1.17 12.35
CA VAL A 104 -4.42 0.71 12.29
C VAL A 104 -3.51 1.72 11.61
N TYR A 105 -3.95 2.32 10.50
CA TYR A 105 -3.17 3.33 9.77
C TYR A 105 -2.96 4.59 10.60
N ASP A 106 -4.01 5.07 11.28
CA ASP A 106 -3.98 6.28 12.10
C ASP A 106 -3.01 6.15 13.30
N ARG A 107 -2.78 4.93 13.78
CA ARG A 107 -1.84 4.63 14.88
C ARG A 107 -0.47 4.16 14.40
N GLY A 108 -0.23 4.15 13.09
CA GLY A 108 1.03 3.68 12.50
C GLY A 108 1.31 2.19 12.70
N LEU A 109 0.29 1.41 13.09
CA LEU A 109 0.40 -0.01 13.34
C LEU A 109 0.50 -0.82 12.03
N THR A 110 1.13 -1.99 12.11
CA THR A 110 1.28 -2.91 10.99
C THR A 110 0.82 -4.34 11.32
N PHE A 111 -0.09 -4.89 10.54
CA PHE A 111 -0.49 -6.30 10.67
C PHE A 111 0.67 -7.26 10.38
N GLY A 112 0.64 -8.43 11.01
CA GLY A 112 1.69 -9.45 10.88
C GLY A 112 3.05 -9.06 11.48
N ALA A 113 3.23 -7.83 11.95
CA ALA A 113 4.45 -7.35 12.61
C ALA A 113 4.42 -7.58 14.13
N GLN A 114 5.58 -7.48 14.75
CA GLN A 114 5.76 -7.44 16.20
C GLN A 114 5.44 -6.05 16.74
N HIS A 115 4.86 -6.00 17.94
CA HIS A 115 4.46 -4.76 18.61
C HIS A 115 4.88 -4.79 20.08
N SER A 116 5.25 -3.62 20.60
CA SER A 116 5.34 -3.40 22.05
C SER A 116 4.00 -2.88 22.55
N ILE A 117 3.52 -3.44 23.66
CA ILE A 117 2.26 -3.08 24.31
C ILE A 117 2.58 -2.58 25.71
N ARG A 118 2.15 -1.34 26.00
CA ARG A 118 2.24 -0.74 27.35
C ARG A 118 0.90 -0.10 27.69
N GLY A 119 -0.01 -0.90 28.25
CA GLY A 119 -1.39 -0.46 28.51
C GLY A 119 -2.15 -0.16 27.22
N LYS A 120 -2.57 1.11 27.04
CA LYS A 120 -3.26 1.57 25.81
C LYS A 120 -2.31 2.08 24.71
N GLN A 121 -1.00 2.08 24.95
CA GLN A 121 -0.01 2.50 23.95
C GLN A 121 0.55 1.28 23.21
N PHE A 122 0.58 1.38 21.88
CA PHE A 122 1.06 0.34 20.97
C PHE A 122 2.08 0.95 20.03
N GLU A 123 3.19 0.25 19.82
CA GLU A 123 4.21 0.65 18.86
C GLU A 123 4.65 -0.57 18.05
N THR A 124 4.63 -0.43 16.72
CA THR A 124 5.21 -1.45 15.83
C THR A 124 6.73 -1.40 15.94
N LEU A 125 7.33 -2.57 16.18
CA LEU A 125 8.78 -2.72 16.24
C LEU A 125 9.37 -2.84 14.84
N PHE A 126 10.60 -2.38 14.67
CA PHE A 126 11.37 -2.44 13.43
C PHE A 126 12.77 -3.06 13.62
N ASP A 127 12.91 -3.85 14.69
CA ASP A 127 14.18 -4.48 15.08
C ASP A 127 14.66 -5.46 14.00
N VAL A 128 15.96 -5.38 13.71
CA VAL A 128 16.68 -6.26 12.78
C VAL A 128 18.00 -6.62 13.42
N SER A 129 18.49 -7.84 13.21
CA SER A 129 19.81 -8.24 13.69
C SER A 129 20.90 -7.34 13.12
N GLU A 130 21.96 -7.05 13.88
CA GLU A 130 23.07 -6.19 13.43
C GLU A 130 23.67 -6.67 12.10
N LYS A 131 23.81 -7.99 11.93
CA LYS A 131 24.29 -8.59 10.67
C LYS A 131 23.38 -8.27 9.48
N SER A 132 22.06 -8.45 9.64
CA SER A 132 21.10 -8.14 8.58
C SER A 132 21.04 -6.64 8.30
N ARG A 133 21.18 -5.81 9.34
CA ARG A 133 21.26 -4.36 9.22
C ARG A 133 22.49 -3.92 8.44
N GLN A 134 23.66 -4.48 8.73
CA GLN A 134 24.88 -4.17 8.01
C GLN A 134 24.76 -4.53 6.52
N ARG A 135 24.27 -5.74 6.20
CA ARG A 135 24.07 -6.17 4.81
C ARG A 135 23.05 -5.27 4.09
N PHE A 136 22.00 -4.79 4.78
CA PHE A 136 21.06 -3.82 4.22
C PHE A 136 21.75 -2.49 3.87
N GLU A 137 22.58 -1.96 4.76
CA GLU A 137 23.32 -0.72 4.50
C GLU A 137 24.32 -0.87 3.35
N GLU A 138 25.02 -2.01 3.25
CA GLU A 138 25.93 -2.32 2.14
C GLU A 138 25.21 -2.26 0.78
N GLU A 139 23.96 -2.72 0.72
CA GLU A 139 23.18 -2.77 -0.52
C GLU A 139 22.45 -1.45 -0.85
N PHE A 140 21.92 -0.77 0.17
CA PHE A 140 20.95 0.31 -0.02
C PHE A 140 21.43 1.71 0.41
N SER A 141 22.60 1.83 1.07
CA SER A 141 23.10 3.14 1.56
C SER A 141 23.22 4.19 0.45
N GLY A 142 23.61 3.81 -0.77
CA GLY A 142 23.67 4.74 -1.92
C GLY A 142 22.31 5.34 -2.35
N ILE A 143 21.19 4.73 -1.95
CA ILE A 143 19.84 5.28 -2.20
C ILE A 143 19.52 6.39 -1.20
N ARG A 144 20.14 6.39 -0.01
CA ARG A 144 19.84 7.34 1.06
C ARG A 144 19.99 8.78 0.62
N ASP A 145 21.06 9.09 -0.12
CA ASP A 145 21.35 10.45 -0.56
C ASP A 145 20.63 10.82 -1.86
N THR A 146 20.37 9.84 -2.72
CA THR A 146 19.79 10.05 -4.05
C THR A 146 18.26 10.06 -4.04
N ASP A 147 17.64 9.23 -3.19
CA ASP A 147 16.19 9.14 -2.98
C ASP A 147 15.88 8.77 -1.51
N PRO A 148 15.94 9.74 -0.58
CA PRO A 148 15.73 9.50 0.85
C PRO A 148 14.36 8.89 1.17
N LEU A 149 13.33 9.26 0.40
CA LEU A 149 11.97 8.73 0.55
C LEU A 149 11.95 7.23 0.25
N LYS A 150 12.58 6.81 -0.85
CA LYS A 150 12.72 5.40 -1.20
C LYS A 150 13.54 4.63 -0.17
N TYR A 151 14.63 5.22 0.32
CA TYR A 151 15.44 4.60 1.37
C TYR A 151 14.63 4.31 2.63
N SER A 152 13.85 5.27 3.12
CA SER A 152 13.00 5.09 4.31
C SER A 152 11.93 3.99 4.13
N LEU A 153 11.37 3.84 2.92
CA LEU A 153 10.39 2.80 2.61
C LEU A 153 11.05 1.42 2.52
N LEU A 154 12.24 1.35 1.90
CA LEU A 154 13.06 0.14 1.84
C LEU A 154 13.41 -0.33 3.26
N GLU A 155 13.92 0.55 4.09
CA GLU A 155 14.27 0.27 5.49
C GLU A 155 13.05 -0.26 6.26
N ARG A 156 11.91 0.44 6.14
CA ARG A 156 10.68 0.01 6.81
C ARG A 156 10.26 -1.40 6.40
N TRP A 157 10.11 -1.67 5.11
CA TRP A 157 9.65 -2.98 4.65
C TRP A 157 10.68 -4.07 4.89
N PHE A 158 11.96 -3.75 4.76
CA PHE A 158 13.03 -4.66 5.11
C PHE A 158 12.94 -5.07 6.58
N SER A 159 12.81 -4.11 7.50
CA SER A 159 12.66 -4.39 8.93
C SER A 159 11.44 -5.26 9.22
N LEU A 160 10.28 -4.91 8.66
CA LEU A 160 9.05 -5.69 8.86
C LEU A 160 9.18 -7.12 8.32
N CYS A 161 9.64 -7.28 7.09
CA CYS A 161 9.75 -8.60 6.46
C CYS A 161 10.91 -9.45 7.02
N SER A 162 11.86 -8.85 7.72
CA SER A 162 12.94 -9.57 8.42
C SER A 162 12.52 -10.14 9.78
N GLN A 163 11.37 -9.73 10.31
CA GLN A 163 10.87 -10.29 11.56
C GLN A 163 10.51 -11.78 11.42
N PRO A 164 10.71 -12.60 12.45
CA PRO A 164 10.28 -13.99 12.42
C PRO A 164 8.75 -14.08 12.24
N VAL A 165 8.28 -15.12 11.55
CA VAL A 165 6.86 -15.47 11.52
C VAL A 165 6.55 -16.24 12.81
N PRO A 166 5.55 -15.84 13.60
CA PRO A 166 5.26 -16.51 14.86
C PRO A 166 4.64 -17.90 14.64
N GLU A 167 4.96 -18.84 15.52
CA GLU A 167 4.39 -20.19 15.54
C GLU A 167 2.97 -20.18 16.13
N VAL A 168 2.03 -19.62 15.38
CA VAL A 168 0.60 -19.61 15.72
C VAL A 168 -0.13 -20.64 14.87
N ALA A 169 -0.99 -21.44 15.50
CA ALA A 169 -1.88 -22.34 14.77
C ALA A 169 -2.84 -21.52 13.87
N PRO A 170 -2.93 -21.82 12.55
CA PRO A 170 -3.71 -21.02 11.62
C PRO A 170 -5.18 -20.83 12.02
N GLU A 171 -5.79 -21.83 12.67
CA GLU A 171 -7.18 -21.80 13.13
C GLU A 171 -7.40 -20.71 14.19
N LYS A 172 -6.38 -20.41 15.01
CA LYS A 172 -6.42 -19.30 15.98
C LYS A 172 -6.38 -17.93 15.32
N LEU A 173 -6.00 -17.87 14.05
CA LEU A 173 -6.09 -16.67 13.22
C LEU A 173 -7.37 -16.69 12.37
N GLY A 174 -8.27 -17.67 12.52
CA GLY A 174 -9.44 -17.80 11.64
C GLY A 174 -9.08 -18.22 10.21
N ILE A 175 -7.95 -18.92 10.05
CA ILE A 175 -7.57 -19.60 8.80
C ILE A 175 -7.92 -21.07 8.96
N ASP A 176 -8.99 -21.50 8.29
CA ASP A 176 -9.48 -22.88 8.37
C ASP A 176 -8.85 -23.80 7.33
N GLY A 177 -8.78 -25.09 7.68
CA GLY A 177 -8.41 -26.17 6.76
C GLY A 177 -6.91 -26.48 6.70
N ARG A 178 -6.51 -27.30 5.71
CA ARG A 178 -5.10 -27.68 5.54
C ARG A 178 -4.31 -26.49 5.00
N VAL A 179 -3.44 -25.94 5.84
CA VAL A 179 -2.60 -24.78 5.49
C VAL A 179 -1.25 -25.23 4.94
N ASP A 180 -0.86 -24.67 3.80
CA ASP A 180 0.49 -24.83 3.26
C ASP A 180 1.46 -23.90 4.03
N PRO A 181 2.59 -24.42 4.56
CA PRO A 181 3.53 -23.61 5.35
C PRO A 181 4.11 -22.40 4.60
N GLU A 182 4.33 -22.53 3.28
CA GLU A 182 4.86 -21.44 2.46
C GLU A 182 3.77 -20.38 2.22
N GLN A 183 2.54 -20.80 1.95
CA GLN A 183 1.40 -19.88 1.85
C GLN A 183 1.15 -19.14 3.17
N TYR A 184 1.29 -19.81 4.31
CA TYR A 184 1.17 -19.20 5.63
C TYR A 184 2.25 -18.14 5.85
N TYR A 185 3.50 -18.46 5.55
CA TYR A 185 4.60 -17.49 5.57
C TYR A 185 4.33 -16.29 4.65
N LEU A 186 3.86 -16.53 3.43
CA LEU A 186 3.55 -15.48 2.46
C LEU A 186 2.39 -14.59 2.92
N ALA A 187 1.41 -15.11 3.67
CA ALA A 187 0.36 -14.31 4.26
C ALA A 187 0.90 -13.29 5.26
N PHE A 188 1.91 -13.65 6.07
CA PHE A 188 2.59 -12.69 6.94
C PHE A 188 3.40 -11.66 6.16
N MET A 189 4.13 -12.07 5.12
CA MET A 189 4.88 -11.13 4.27
C MET A 189 3.95 -10.13 3.58
N LEU A 190 2.85 -10.62 3.00
CA LEU A 190 1.84 -9.76 2.37
C LEU A 190 1.16 -8.86 3.40
N SER A 191 0.82 -9.39 4.57
CA SER A 191 0.23 -8.63 5.68
C SER A 191 1.12 -7.46 6.09
N ARG A 192 2.43 -7.67 6.19
CA ARG A 192 3.42 -6.64 6.54
C ARG A 192 3.64 -5.61 5.43
N VAL A 193 3.69 -6.04 4.17
CA VAL A 193 3.89 -5.15 3.02
C VAL A 193 2.65 -4.31 2.75
N ALA A 194 1.49 -4.97 2.66
CA ALA A 194 0.22 -4.34 2.31
C ALA A 194 -0.55 -3.75 3.50
N ASN A 195 -0.13 -4.04 4.73
CA ASN A 195 -0.83 -3.70 5.96
C ASN A 195 -2.29 -4.18 5.97
N LEU A 196 -2.46 -5.49 5.79
CA LEU A 196 -3.74 -6.19 5.80
C LEU A 196 -3.78 -7.24 6.92
N PRO A 197 -4.93 -7.52 7.54
CA PRO A 197 -5.09 -8.67 8.43
C PRO A 197 -4.52 -9.94 7.83
N VAL A 198 -3.79 -10.74 8.62
CA VAL A 198 -3.17 -12.00 8.16
C VAL A 198 -4.20 -12.94 7.52
N PRO A 199 -5.42 -13.11 8.05
CA PRO A 199 -6.41 -14.02 7.46
C PRO A 199 -6.92 -13.52 6.11
N LEU A 200 -7.05 -12.19 5.98
CA LEU A 200 -7.38 -11.55 4.71
C LEU A 200 -6.21 -11.66 3.71
N ALA A 201 -4.97 -11.51 4.16
CA ALA A 201 -3.79 -11.68 3.30
C ALA A 201 -3.64 -13.13 2.82
N TYR A 202 -4.04 -14.11 3.62
CA TYR A 202 -4.03 -15.52 3.25
C TYR A 202 -5.10 -15.88 2.20
N SER A 203 -6.31 -15.33 2.35
CA SER A 203 -7.47 -15.66 1.51
C SER A 203 -7.67 -14.74 0.30
N SER A 204 -7.15 -13.51 0.35
CA SER A 204 -7.32 -12.54 -0.74
C SER A 204 -6.42 -12.90 -1.90
N HIS A 205 -6.99 -13.02 -3.09
CA HIS A 205 -6.25 -13.14 -4.35
C HIS A 205 -6.36 -11.87 -5.22
N GLN A 206 -6.89 -10.78 -4.65
CA GLN A 206 -7.14 -9.54 -5.37
C GLN A 206 -5.98 -8.55 -5.19
N VAL A 207 -5.01 -8.59 -6.10
CA VAL A 207 -3.80 -7.73 -6.04
C VAL A 207 -4.14 -6.23 -6.03
N SER A 208 -5.27 -5.82 -6.62
CA SER A 208 -5.77 -4.44 -6.56
C SER A 208 -6.06 -3.99 -5.12
N THR A 209 -6.56 -4.88 -4.27
CA THR A 209 -6.82 -4.58 -2.86
C THR A 209 -5.51 -4.40 -2.11
N TRP A 210 -4.50 -5.21 -2.41
CA TRP A 210 -3.17 -5.10 -1.78
C TRP A 210 -2.53 -3.76 -2.13
N ILE A 211 -2.51 -3.39 -3.41
CA ILE A 211 -1.92 -2.12 -3.87
C ILE A 211 -2.68 -0.91 -3.30
N ARG A 212 -4.02 -0.98 -3.25
CA ARG A 212 -4.84 0.07 -2.61
C ARG A 212 -4.48 0.22 -1.14
N SER A 213 -4.35 -0.89 -0.41
CA SER A 213 -3.97 -0.90 1.00
C SER A 213 -2.58 -0.29 1.22
N ILE A 214 -1.60 -0.64 0.39
CA ILE A 214 -0.25 -0.03 0.40
C ILE A 214 -0.33 1.50 0.25
N LEU A 215 -1.07 1.96 -0.78
CA LEU A 215 -1.24 3.38 -1.07
C LEU A 215 -1.95 4.11 0.08
N HIS A 216 -3.10 3.61 0.53
CA HIS A 216 -3.90 4.24 1.60
C HIS A 216 -3.12 4.33 2.92
N ASN A 217 -2.41 3.26 3.28
CA ASN A 217 -1.54 3.25 4.47
C ASN A 217 -0.45 4.32 4.37
N HIS A 218 0.20 4.46 3.21
CA HIS A 218 1.20 5.50 3.00
C HIS A 218 0.60 6.91 3.09
N LEU A 219 -0.52 7.16 2.42
CA LEU A 219 -1.15 8.48 2.39
C LEU A 219 -1.61 8.91 3.79
N ARG A 220 -2.31 8.03 4.53
CA ARG A 220 -2.77 8.35 5.89
C ARG A 220 -1.63 8.63 6.86
N ARG A 221 -0.59 7.79 6.86
CA ARG A 221 0.57 7.96 7.76
C ARG A 221 1.35 9.25 7.51
N ASN A 222 1.26 9.81 6.30
CA ASN A 222 1.89 11.08 5.95
C ASN A 222 0.91 12.27 5.99
N ASN A 223 -0.26 12.12 6.63
CA ASN A 223 -1.33 13.11 6.70
C ASN A 223 -1.77 13.67 5.33
N ILE A 224 -1.68 12.84 4.28
CA ILE A 224 -2.18 13.16 2.94
C ILE A 224 -3.64 12.70 2.85
N LEU A 225 -4.52 13.53 2.29
CA LEU A 225 -5.91 13.17 2.01
C LEU A 225 -5.92 12.10 0.91
N ILE A 226 -6.57 10.96 1.16
CA ILE A 226 -6.73 9.96 0.08
C ILE A 226 -7.72 10.54 -0.94
N PRO A 227 -7.29 10.77 -2.20
CA PRO A 227 -8.17 11.37 -3.18
C PRO A 227 -9.30 10.42 -3.55
N ALA A 228 -10.47 10.96 -3.85
CA ALA A 228 -11.57 10.19 -4.38
C ALA A 228 -11.19 9.59 -5.74
N SER A 229 -11.85 8.50 -6.13
CA SER A 229 -11.59 7.84 -7.42
C SER A 229 -11.75 8.77 -8.64
N LYS A 230 -12.64 9.77 -8.55
CA LYS A 230 -12.81 10.80 -9.59
C LYS A 230 -11.59 11.71 -9.72
N GLU A 231 -10.94 12.05 -8.59
CA GLU A 231 -9.77 12.91 -8.52
C GLU A 231 -8.51 12.17 -8.96
N LEU A 232 -8.35 10.90 -8.54
CA LEU A 232 -7.28 10.04 -9.06
C LEU A 232 -7.32 9.90 -10.57
N ARG A 233 -8.51 9.92 -11.17
CA ARG A 233 -8.68 9.92 -12.62
C ARG A 233 -8.49 11.29 -13.27
N ARG A 234 -8.50 12.39 -12.52
CA ARG A 234 -8.55 13.80 -12.99
C ARG A 234 -9.43 14.00 -14.23
N GLY A 235 -10.65 13.46 -14.18
CA GLY A 235 -11.64 13.58 -15.27
C GLY A 235 -11.48 12.60 -16.44
N GLU A 236 -10.49 11.70 -16.41
CA GLU A 236 -10.31 10.70 -17.47
C GLU A 236 -11.37 9.60 -17.44
N THR A 237 -12.07 9.45 -18.56
CA THR A 237 -13.12 8.43 -18.76
C THR A 237 -12.63 7.17 -19.46
N LYS A 238 -11.41 7.20 -20.03
CA LYS A 238 -10.79 6.03 -20.69
C LYS A 238 -10.76 4.84 -19.73
N ARG A 239 -11.15 3.66 -20.22
CA ARG A 239 -11.12 2.39 -19.48
C ARG A 239 -10.17 1.36 -20.09
N SER A 240 -9.52 1.71 -21.19
CA SER A 240 -8.54 0.91 -21.90
C SER A 240 -7.42 1.82 -22.37
N VAL A 241 -6.20 1.31 -22.29
CA VAL A 241 -5.00 1.92 -22.86
C VAL A 241 -4.49 1.03 -23.97
N GLN A 242 -3.74 1.60 -24.92
CA GLN A 242 -3.15 0.82 -26.00
C GLN A 242 -2.22 -0.26 -25.40
N GLY A 243 -2.36 -1.49 -25.89
CA GLY A 243 -1.54 -2.61 -25.44
C GLY A 243 -0.09 -2.51 -25.93
N ALA A 244 0.73 -3.46 -25.47
CA ALA A 244 2.12 -3.56 -25.88
C ALA A 244 2.26 -3.68 -27.40
N LEU A 245 3.35 -3.13 -27.95
CA LEU A 245 3.72 -3.31 -29.34
C LEU A 245 4.00 -4.80 -29.59
N THR A 246 3.27 -5.41 -30.52
CA THR A 246 3.48 -6.79 -30.95
C THR A 246 3.97 -6.81 -32.39
N PHE A 247 5.08 -7.51 -32.62
CA PHE A 247 5.55 -7.80 -33.96
C PHE A 247 5.04 -9.18 -34.35
N PRO A 248 4.37 -9.33 -35.51
CA PRO A 248 3.99 -10.65 -35.98
C PRO A 248 5.26 -11.49 -36.20
N PRO A 249 5.37 -12.70 -35.64
CA PRO A 249 6.55 -13.53 -35.83
C PRO A 249 6.61 -14.05 -37.27
N GLU A 250 7.82 -14.21 -37.80
CA GLU A 250 8.02 -14.89 -39.09
C GLU A 250 7.58 -16.36 -38.97
N THR A 251 6.73 -16.80 -39.90
CA THR A 251 6.20 -18.17 -39.89
C THR A 251 7.27 -19.16 -40.31
N GLY A 252 7.55 -20.17 -39.49
CA GLY A 252 8.53 -21.20 -39.80
C GLY A 252 9.01 -21.93 -38.54
N VAL A 253 9.85 -22.95 -38.75
CA VAL A 253 10.57 -23.60 -37.67
C VAL A 253 11.87 -22.85 -37.45
N HIS A 254 12.05 -22.31 -36.25
CA HIS A 254 13.23 -21.55 -35.86
C HIS A 254 14.09 -22.40 -34.91
N PHE A 255 15.36 -22.54 -35.24
CA PHE A 255 16.36 -23.19 -34.37
C PHE A 255 17.25 -22.13 -33.73
N ASN A 256 17.80 -22.42 -32.54
CA ASN A 256 18.70 -21.52 -31.79
C ASN A 256 18.08 -20.18 -31.37
N THR A 257 16.77 -20.17 -31.06
CA THR A 257 16.06 -18.98 -30.59
C THR A 257 16.53 -18.56 -29.19
N VAL A 258 16.91 -17.29 -29.04
CA VAL A 258 17.22 -16.68 -27.74
C VAL A 258 16.04 -15.81 -27.30
N VAL A 259 15.53 -16.07 -26.10
CA VAL A 259 14.46 -15.26 -25.49
C VAL A 259 15.10 -14.27 -24.52
N VAL A 260 14.88 -12.97 -24.76
CA VAL A 260 15.33 -11.89 -23.88
C VAL A 260 14.11 -11.32 -23.16
N ASP A 261 14.18 -11.19 -21.84
CA ASP A 261 13.13 -10.64 -21.00
C ASP A 261 13.67 -9.50 -20.11
N PHE A 262 12.87 -8.46 -19.93
CA PHE A 262 13.20 -7.36 -19.04
C PHE A 262 12.85 -7.74 -17.60
N HIS A 263 13.78 -7.48 -16.67
CA HIS A 263 13.48 -7.65 -15.25
C HIS A 263 12.50 -6.58 -14.77
N SER A 264 11.21 -6.93 -14.67
CA SER A 264 10.18 -6.05 -14.13
C SER A 264 10.10 -4.73 -14.89
N LEU A 265 9.86 -4.79 -16.22
CA LEU A 265 9.82 -3.64 -17.13
C LEU A 265 9.00 -2.46 -16.58
N TYR A 266 7.68 -2.64 -16.41
CA TYR A 266 6.80 -1.54 -15.99
C TYR A 266 7.17 -0.97 -14.61
N PRO A 267 7.42 -1.76 -13.56
CA PRO A 267 7.92 -1.23 -12.28
C PRO A 267 9.23 -0.45 -12.42
N SER A 268 10.09 -0.84 -13.36
CA SER A 268 11.36 -0.15 -13.61
C SER A 268 11.12 1.22 -14.23
N LEU A 269 10.23 1.31 -15.21
CA LEU A 269 9.81 2.57 -15.83
C LEU A 269 9.10 3.48 -14.82
N ILE A 270 8.16 2.93 -14.04
CA ILE A 270 7.41 3.66 -13.02
C ILE A 270 8.36 4.39 -12.07
N ASP A 271 9.37 3.70 -11.55
CA ASP A 271 10.36 4.28 -10.63
C ASP A 271 11.33 5.23 -11.33
N ALA A 272 11.94 4.81 -12.43
CA ALA A 272 13.01 5.58 -13.10
C ALA A 272 12.50 6.89 -13.71
N TYR A 273 11.28 6.91 -14.24
CA TYR A 273 10.67 8.09 -14.86
C TYR A 273 9.70 8.82 -13.93
N ASN A 274 9.67 8.50 -12.64
CA ASN A 274 8.85 9.19 -11.64
C ASN A 274 7.34 9.16 -11.96
N LEU A 275 6.83 8.07 -12.52
CA LEU A 275 5.43 7.94 -12.96
C LEU A 275 4.49 7.69 -11.77
N SER A 276 3.63 8.66 -11.46
CA SER A 276 2.70 8.63 -10.33
C SER A 276 1.46 9.47 -10.64
N HIS A 277 0.38 9.27 -9.89
CA HIS A 277 -0.90 9.97 -10.09
C HIS A 277 -0.75 11.49 -10.13
N GLU A 278 0.08 12.03 -9.24
CA GLU A 278 0.30 13.46 -9.05
C GLU A 278 1.48 14.05 -9.83
N THR A 279 2.35 13.20 -10.38
CA THR A 279 3.50 13.66 -11.15
C THR A 279 3.18 13.79 -12.63
N ILE A 280 2.22 13.01 -13.14
CA ILE A 280 1.72 13.12 -14.51
C ILE A 280 0.82 14.35 -14.66
N ASP A 281 1.16 15.20 -15.63
CA ASP A 281 0.46 16.45 -15.96
C ASP A 281 0.32 17.40 -14.75
N CYS A 282 1.38 17.50 -13.93
CA CYS A 282 1.41 18.36 -12.75
C CYS A 282 1.30 19.86 -13.13
N SER A 283 0.96 20.73 -12.18
CA SER A 283 0.75 22.17 -12.44
C SER A 283 2.04 23.00 -12.69
N HIS A 284 3.22 22.38 -12.73
CA HIS A 284 4.50 23.07 -12.90
C HIS A 284 4.80 23.33 -14.38
N GLU A 285 4.89 24.61 -14.77
CA GLU A 285 5.13 25.02 -16.17
C GLU A 285 6.42 24.44 -16.75
N GLU A 286 7.52 24.38 -15.98
CA GLU A 286 8.77 23.83 -16.49
C GLU A 286 8.71 22.33 -16.79
N CYS A 287 7.79 21.60 -16.15
CA CYS A 287 7.67 20.16 -16.33
C CYS A 287 7.07 19.82 -17.69
N GLN A 288 6.41 20.76 -18.38
CA GLN A 288 5.91 20.59 -19.74
C GLN A 288 7.01 20.28 -20.77
N LYS A 289 8.28 20.55 -20.42
CA LYS A 289 9.45 20.18 -21.23
C LYS A 289 9.82 18.70 -21.09
N ASN A 290 9.46 18.05 -19.98
CA ASN A 290 9.74 16.65 -19.70
C ASN A 290 8.61 15.75 -20.22
N ARG A 291 8.44 15.74 -21.55
CA ARG A 291 7.34 15.04 -22.22
C ARG A 291 7.56 13.54 -22.28
N VAL A 292 6.46 12.81 -22.19
CA VAL A 292 6.41 11.37 -22.43
C VAL A 292 6.57 11.12 -23.94
N PRO A 293 7.49 10.25 -24.37
CA PRO A 293 7.73 9.99 -25.78
C PRO A 293 6.46 9.55 -26.53
N GLY A 294 6.10 10.28 -27.59
CA GLY A 294 4.94 9.95 -28.43
C GLY A 294 3.58 10.31 -27.85
N LEU A 295 3.52 10.96 -26.68
CA LEU A 295 2.29 11.40 -26.02
C LEU A 295 2.34 12.89 -25.68
N GLU A 296 1.18 13.46 -25.34
CA GLU A 296 1.07 14.87 -24.90
C GLU A 296 1.30 15.04 -23.39
N HIS A 297 1.42 13.94 -22.66
CA HIS A 297 1.67 13.93 -21.22
C HIS A 297 3.10 14.34 -20.87
N TYR A 298 3.28 14.85 -19.65
CA TYR A 298 4.59 15.19 -19.12
C TYR A 298 4.71 14.82 -17.65
N VAL A 299 5.96 14.63 -17.19
CA VAL A 299 6.23 14.14 -15.83
C VAL A 299 6.95 15.19 -14.98
N CYS A 300 6.51 15.33 -13.74
CA CYS A 300 7.07 16.27 -12.78
C CYS A 300 8.56 16.03 -12.49
N LEU A 301 9.35 17.11 -12.57
CA LEU A 301 10.77 17.14 -12.21
C LEU A 301 11.04 17.67 -10.80
N ARG A 302 10.05 18.30 -10.15
CA ARG A 302 10.23 18.98 -8.85
C ARG A 302 10.08 18.05 -7.65
N ARG A 303 9.19 17.06 -7.74
CA ARG A 303 8.84 16.19 -6.61
C ARG A 303 8.85 14.72 -6.99
N ARG A 304 9.24 13.88 -6.03
CA ARG A 304 9.16 12.43 -6.13
C ARG A 304 7.70 11.97 -5.92
N GLY A 305 7.18 11.17 -6.85
CA GLY A 305 5.81 10.67 -6.83
C GLY A 305 5.61 9.53 -5.83
N VAL A 306 4.49 9.55 -5.11
CA VAL A 306 4.11 8.57 -4.07
C VAL A 306 3.98 7.16 -4.66
N TYR A 307 3.24 7.00 -5.75
CA TYR A 307 3.06 5.69 -6.37
C TYR A 307 4.39 5.17 -6.91
N SER A 308 5.16 6.05 -7.54
CA SER A 308 6.46 5.73 -8.10
C SER A 308 7.47 5.27 -7.04
N VAL A 309 7.56 5.96 -5.91
CA VAL A 309 8.50 5.59 -4.83
C VAL A 309 8.08 4.30 -4.11
N LEU A 310 6.77 4.06 -3.95
CA LEU A 310 6.25 2.81 -3.37
C LEU A 310 6.60 1.61 -4.26
N ILE A 311 6.32 1.69 -5.55
CA ILE A 311 6.61 0.60 -6.51
C ILE A 311 8.13 0.42 -6.67
N GLY A 312 8.89 1.51 -6.77
CA GLY A 312 10.34 1.47 -6.86
C GLY A 312 11.02 0.81 -5.65
N SER A 313 10.53 1.12 -4.46
CA SER A 313 11.02 0.51 -3.21
C SER A 313 10.74 -0.99 -3.16
N LEU A 314 9.53 -1.44 -3.51
CA LEU A 314 9.21 -2.89 -3.58
C LEU A 314 10.04 -3.61 -4.65
N ARG A 315 10.28 -2.94 -5.79
CA ARG A 315 11.13 -3.47 -6.87
C ARG A 315 12.56 -3.69 -6.37
N ASP A 316 13.15 -2.69 -5.73
CA ASP A 316 14.54 -2.79 -5.26
C ASP A 316 14.67 -3.78 -4.12
N LEU A 317 13.72 -3.82 -3.17
CA LEU A 317 13.69 -4.86 -2.14
C LEU A 317 13.64 -6.26 -2.77
N ARG A 318 12.86 -6.44 -3.84
CA ARG A 318 12.83 -7.73 -4.55
C ARG A 318 14.14 -8.04 -5.28
N VAL A 319 14.59 -7.12 -6.13
CA VAL A 319 15.66 -7.37 -7.12
C VAL A 319 17.04 -7.38 -6.46
N ARG A 320 17.24 -6.54 -5.45
CA ARG A 320 18.54 -6.38 -4.77
C ARG A 320 18.67 -7.21 -3.51
N TRP A 321 17.56 -7.56 -2.86
CA TRP A 321 17.60 -8.36 -1.63
C TRP A 321 17.10 -9.79 -1.83
N TYR A 322 15.79 -9.98 -2.04
CA TYR A 322 15.19 -11.32 -1.99
C TYR A 322 15.59 -12.22 -3.17
N LYS A 323 15.77 -11.67 -4.38
CA LYS A 323 16.19 -12.44 -5.55
C LYS A 323 17.64 -12.95 -5.43
N PRO A 324 18.64 -12.15 -5.02
CA PRO A 324 19.98 -12.64 -4.71
C PRO A 324 19.99 -13.64 -3.55
N LEU A 325 19.26 -13.35 -2.46
CA LEU A 325 19.18 -14.23 -1.29
C LEU A 325 18.62 -15.62 -1.64
N ALA A 326 17.63 -15.70 -2.54
CA ALA A 326 17.09 -16.96 -3.04
C ALA A 326 18.12 -17.83 -3.78
N SER A 327 19.16 -17.22 -4.33
CA SER A 327 20.24 -17.91 -5.07
C SER A 327 21.53 -18.07 -4.26
N ASP A 328 21.57 -17.54 -3.03
CA ASP A 328 22.76 -17.48 -2.19
C ASP A 328 23.04 -18.83 -1.53
N LYS A 329 24.08 -19.53 -1.98
CA LYS A 329 24.43 -20.86 -1.45
C LYS A 329 25.01 -20.82 -0.03
N SER A 330 25.34 -19.63 0.49
CA SER A 330 25.89 -19.48 1.85
C SER A 330 24.81 -19.54 2.94
N VAL A 331 23.53 -19.36 2.57
CA VAL A 331 22.40 -19.43 3.51
C VAL A 331 21.69 -20.79 3.43
N SER A 332 20.88 -21.07 4.45
CA SER A 332 20.19 -22.37 4.58
C SER A 332 19.26 -22.64 3.38
N SER A 333 18.95 -23.92 3.12
CA SER A 333 17.98 -24.29 2.08
C SER A 333 16.60 -23.71 2.35
N GLU A 334 16.20 -23.64 3.62
CA GLU A 334 14.91 -23.06 4.01
C GLU A 334 14.89 -21.54 3.82
N GLU A 335 15.95 -20.84 4.22
CA GLU A 335 16.05 -19.40 4.02
C GLU A 335 16.03 -19.03 2.53
N ARG A 336 16.72 -19.79 1.68
CA ARG A 336 16.63 -19.63 0.22
C ARG A 336 15.21 -19.83 -0.30
N ARG A 337 14.52 -20.86 0.19
CA ARG A 337 13.14 -21.18 -0.21
C ARG A 337 12.17 -20.05 0.19
N LEU A 338 12.24 -19.57 1.42
CA LEU A 338 11.42 -18.46 1.91
C LEU A 338 11.74 -17.15 1.18
N ALA A 339 13.02 -16.87 0.89
CA ALA A 339 13.42 -15.73 0.08
C ALA A 339 12.88 -15.82 -1.36
N GLN A 340 12.88 -17.01 -1.95
CA GLN A 340 12.31 -17.28 -3.26
C GLN A 340 10.79 -17.03 -3.26
N ALA A 341 10.07 -17.52 -2.25
CA ALA A 341 8.63 -17.29 -2.09
C ALA A 341 8.32 -15.79 -1.95
N THR A 342 9.03 -15.06 -1.09
CA THR A 342 8.87 -13.60 -0.93
C THR A 342 9.19 -12.84 -2.22
N SER A 343 10.24 -13.25 -2.95
CA SER A 343 10.58 -12.67 -4.25
C SER A 343 9.47 -12.86 -5.29
N GLN A 344 8.76 -13.99 -5.25
CA GLN A 344 7.61 -14.26 -6.11
C GLN A 344 6.37 -13.45 -5.69
N LEU A 345 6.10 -13.30 -4.40
CA LEU A 345 5.03 -12.43 -3.89
C LEU A 345 5.25 -10.97 -4.33
N LEU A 346 6.45 -10.44 -4.13
CA LEU A 346 6.81 -9.10 -4.59
C LEU A 346 6.68 -8.98 -6.11
N LYS A 347 7.07 -10.03 -6.87
CA LYS A 347 6.88 -10.06 -8.33
C LYS A 347 5.40 -9.90 -8.69
N LEU A 348 4.50 -10.60 -8.00
CA LEU A 348 3.07 -10.56 -8.27
C LEU A 348 2.48 -9.15 -8.04
N ILE A 349 2.86 -8.50 -6.94
CA ILE A 349 2.48 -7.10 -6.66
C ILE A 349 2.99 -6.17 -7.78
N LEU A 350 4.26 -6.30 -8.13
CA LEU A 350 4.93 -5.45 -9.11
C LEU A 350 4.36 -5.61 -10.53
N VAL A 351 4.10 -6.83 -10.99
CA VAL A 351 3.49 -7.08 -12.32
C VAL A 351 2.10 -6.46 -12.41
N SER A 352 1.35 -6.43 -11.30
CA SER A 352 0.01 -5.86 -11.26
C SER A 352 -0.02 -4.34 -11.11
N SER A 353 1.09 -3.70 -10.71
CA SER A 353 1.18 -2.25 -10.46
C SER A 353 0.76 -1.42 -11.67
N TYR A 354 1.23 -1.78 -12.86
CA TYR A 354 0.76 -1.18 -14.10
C TYR A 354 -0.75 -1.44 -14.33
N GLY A 355 -1.17 -2.70 -14.31
CA GLY A 355 -2.53 -3.09 -14.71
C GLY A 355 -3.63 -2.45 -13.87
N VAL A 356 -3.37 -2.16 -12.59
CA VAL A 356 -4.36 -1.50 -11.72
C VAL A 356 -4.59 -0.03 -12.10
N THR A 357 -3.58 0.66 -12.64
CA THR A 357 -3.68 2.07 -13.04
C THR A 357 -4.53 2.29 -14.30
N VAL A 358 -4.82 1.23 -15.07
CA VAL A 358 -5.66 1.33 -16.28
C VAL A 358 -7.13 1.54 -15.92
N ARG A 359 -7.68 0.70 -15.03
CA ARG A 359 -9.14 0.57 -14.87
C ARG A 359 -9.64 0.31 -13.45
N MET A 360 -8.77 0.02 -12.49
CA MET A 360 -9.23 -0.32 -11.14
C MET A 360 -9.75 0.91 -10.40
N HIS A 361 -10.96 0.82 -9.84
CA HIS A 361 -11.53 1.86 -9.00
C HIS A 361 -10.61 2.15 -7.79
N GLY A 362 -10.41 3.43 -7.47
CA GLY A 362 -9.50 3.90 -6.42
C GLY A 362 -8.01 3.82 -6.76
N LEU A 363 -7.64 3.44 -7.99
CA LEU A 363 -6.24 3.33 -8.43
C LEU A 363 -6.01 3.82 -9.86
N ALA A 364 -7.07 3.89 -10.67
CA ALA A 364 -6.96 4.18 -12.09
C ALA A 364 -6.61 5.64 -12.38
N ARG A 365 -5.64 5.80 -13.28
CA ARG A 365 -5.24 7.03 -13.96
C ARG A 365 -4.76 6.61 -15.36
N PRO A 366 -5.64 6.53 -16.37
CA PRO A 366 -5.28 6.10 -17.72
C PRO A 366 -4.02 6.77 -18.30
N SER A 367 -3.82 8.08 -18.14
CA SER A 367 -2.59 8.75 -18.59
C SER A 367 -1.32 8.24 -17.92
N LEU A 368 -1.39 7.85 -16.63
CA LEU A 368 -0.29 7.18 -15.93
C LEU A 368 0.01 5.80 -16.52
N ALA A 369 -1.02 5.10 -17.02
CA ALA A 369 -0.82 3.81 -17.67
C ALA A 369 -0.36 3.96 -19.13
N GLU A 370 -0.75 5.03 -19.83
CA GLU A 370 -0.28 5.31 -21.20
C GLU A 370 1.20 5.77 -21.19
N SER A 371 1.62 6.45 -20.12
CA SER A 371 2.99 6.94 -19.93
C SER A 371 3.95 5.88 -19.43
#